data_AF-A0A9P6XSK4-F1
#
_entry.id   AF-A0A9P6XSK4-F1
#
_cell.length_a   1.000
_cell.length_b   1.000
_cell.length_c   1.000
_cell.angle_alpha   90.00
_cell.angle_beta   90.00
_cell.angle_gamma   90.00
#
_symmetry.space_group_name_H-M   'P 1'
#
loop_
_entity.id
_entity.type
_entity.pdbx_description
1 polymer ?
#
loop_
_entity_poly.entity_id
_entity_poly.type
_entity_poly.pdbx_seq_one_letter_code
_entity_poly.pdbx_strand_id
1 'polypeptide(L)'
;MRMAVAPLQDVLAQLRRYQGDLVPDEVKLYVRDVHEHAVRISDVIDTLREMLGTALSVNLSLVTLAQGETVKRLGAWAALLAAPTLITSWYGMNFSHMPELSEPWSYPLMIVGVGGVCVGLYRLFKRAKWL
;
A
#
# COMPACT_ATOMS: atom_id res chain seq x y z
N MET A 1 27.27 -2.17 6.12
CA MET A 1 27.54 -1.06 7.06
C MET A 1 27.55 -1.54 8.52
N ARG A 2 26.44 -1.95 9.14
CA ARG A 2 26.41 -2.42 10.55
C ARG A 2 27.33 -3.63 10.84
N MET A 3 27.45 -4.56 9.89
CA MET A 3 28.39 -5.69 9.98
C MET A 3 29.87 -5.30 9.86
N ALA A 4 30.19 -4.08 9.39
CA ALA A 4 31.56 -3.58 9.32
C ALA A 4 31.93 -2.68 10.51
N VAL A 5 30.94 -2.01 11.12
CA VAL A 5 31.13 -1.10 12.26
C VAL A 5 31.21 -1.85 13.60
N ALA A 6 30.42 -2.91 13.78
CA ALA A 6 30.45 -3.75 14.98
C ALA A 6 31.85 -4.33 15.31
N PRO A 7 32.60 -4.94 14.36
CA PRO A 7 33.94 -5.44 14.66
C PRO A 7 34.96 -4.32 14.92
N LEU A 8 34.78 -3.13 14.32
CA LEU A 8 35.62 -1.96 14.61
C LEU A 8 35.41 -1.44 16.04
N GLN A 9 34.17 -1.45 16.53
CA GLN A 9 33.88 -1.09 17.92
C GLN A 9 34.48 -2.10 18.91
N ASP A 10 34.41 -3.39 18.62
CA ASP A 10 35.02 -4.44 19.45
C ASP A 10 36.55 -4.35 19.48
N VAL A 11 37.18 -4.12 18.32
CA VAL A 11 38.65 -3.95 18.20
C VAL A 11 39.12 -2.69 18.92
N LEU A 12 38.41 -1.57 18.78
CA LEU A 12 38.72 -0.33 19.51
C LEU A 12 38.48 -0.45 21.02
N ALA A 13 37.45 -1.20 21.44
CA ALA A 13 37.20 -1.49 22.85
C ALA A 13 38.28 -2.41 23.45
N GLN A 14 38.82 -3.36 22.66
CA GLN A 14 39.97 -4.17 23.03
C GLN A 14 41.26 -3.34 23.17
N LEU A 15 41.52 -2.44 22.23
CA LEU A 15 42.66 -1.51 22.29
C LEU A 15 42.57 -0.58 23.50
N ARG A 16 41.36 -0.11 23.86
CA ARG A 16 41.13 0.71 25.06
C ARG A 16 41.33 -0.06 26.37
N ARG A 17 41.13 -1.39 26.37
CA ARG A 17 41.43 -2.28 27.50
C ARG A 17 42.90 -2.65 27.60
N TYR A 18 43.67 -2.54 26.52
CA TYR A 18 45.10 -2.79 26.50
C TYR A 18 45.88 -1.59 27.07
N GLN A 19 45.97 -1.51 28.40
CA GLN A 19 46.79 -0.53 29.13
C GLN A 19 48.25 -1.02 29.25
N GLY A 20 48.92 -1.18 28.12
CA GLY A 20 50.38 -1.39 28.10
C GLY A 20 51.11 -0.05 28.27
N ASP A 21 52.23 -0.07 28.97
CA ASP A 21 53.12 1.07 29.29
C ASP A 21 53.80 1.72 28.07
N LEU A 22 53.39 1.36 26.84
CA LEU A 22 54.00 1.77 25.57
C LEU A 22 53.26 2.89 24.83
N VAL A 23 52.13 3.39 25.35
CA VAL A 23 51.33 4.42 24.67
C VAL A 23 51.37 5.74 25.45
N PRO A 24 51.98 6.80 24.90
CA PRO A 24 51.96 8.14 25.49
C PRO A 24 50.52 8.64 25.68
N ASP A 25 50.24 9.36 26.76
CA ASP A 25 48.88 9.81 27.10
C ASP A 25 48.25 10.71 26.01
N GLU A 26 49.05 11.38 25.20
CA GLU A 26 48.60 12.15 24.02
C GLU A 26 47.94 11.27 22.96
N VAL A 27 48.47 10.07 22.72
CA VAL A 27 47.93 9.12 21.72
C VAL A 27 46.63 8.49 22.24
N LYS A 28 46.51 8.26 23.55
CA LYS A 28 45.25 7.76 24.16
C LYS A 28 44.10 8.77 23.99
N LEU A 29 44.39 10.07 24.04
CA LEU A 29 43.39 11.12 23.83
C LEU A 29 42.84 11.10 22.40
N TYR A 30 43.72 10.99 21.39
CA TYR A 30 43.33 10.86 19.98
C TYR A 30 42.51 9.59 19.70
N VAL A 31 42.90 8.45 20.27
CA VAL A 31 42.14 7.19 20.12
C VAL A 31 40.75 7.30 20.76
N ARG A 32 40.63 8.00 21.89
CA ARG A 32 39.33 8.25 22.53
C ARG A 32 38.43 9.11 21.65
N ASP A 33 38.97 10.18 21.08
CA ASP A 33 38.20 11.08 20.20
C ASP A 33 37.70 10.36 18.93
N VAL A 34 38.55 9.56 18.29
CA VAL A 34 38.15 8.73 17.13
C VAL A 34 37.08 7.71 17.52
N HIS A 35 37.18 7.12 18.71
CA HIS A 35 36.16 6.19 19.21
C HIS A 35 34.82 6.89 19.45
N GLU A 36 34.81 8.08 20.06
CA GLU A 36 33.59 8.88 20.25
C GLU A 36 32.96 9.28 18.91
N HIS A 37 33.76 9.71 17.93
CA HIS A 37 33.28 10.00 16.58
C HIS A 37 32.69 8.76 15.89
N ALA A 38 33.33 7.60 16.03
CA ALA A 38 32.81 6.35 15.46
C ALA A 38 31.47 5.93 16.07
N VAL A 39 31.30 6.09 17.38
CA VAL A 39 30.03 5.82 18.08
C VAL A 39 28.95 6.80 17.58
N ARG A 40 29.24 8.10 17.54
CA ARG A 40 28.29 9.12 17.06
C ARG A 40 27.82 8.86 15.63
N ILE A 41 28.74 8.50 14.73
CA ILE A 41 28.39 8.19 13.34
C ILE A 41 27.53 6.92 13.27
N SER A 42 27.81 5.91 14.11
CA SER A 42 26.97 4.71 14.18
C SER A 42 25.54 5.04 14.57
N ASP A 43 25.34 5.90 15.58
CA ASP A 43 24.01 6.33 16.02
C ASP A 43 23.28 7.10 14.91
N VAL A 44 23.98 7.95 14.17
CA VAL A 44 23.42 8.66 13.00
C VAL A 44 23.02 7.69 11.89
N ILE A 45 23.83 6.66 11.64
CA ILE A 45 23.50 5.63 10.64
C ILE A 45 22.25 4.83 11.06
N ASP A 46 22.14 4.50 12.35
CA ASP A 46 21.00 3.73 12.85
C ASP A 46 19.70 4.56 12.82
N THR A 47 19.75 5.85 13.20
CA THR A 47 18.61 6.76 13.07
C THR A 47 18.18 6.96 11.61
N LEU A 48 19.13 7.15 10.68
CA LEU A 48 18.81 7.24 9.24
C LEU A 48 18.18 5.94 8.72
N ARG A 49 18.65 4.78 9.18
CA ARG A 49 18.06 3.48 8.81
C ARG A 49 16.63 3.37 9.30
N GLU A 50 16.35 3.79 10.52
CA GLU A 50 15.00 3.77 11.09
C GLU A 50 14.07 4.69 10.30
N MET A 51 14.50 5.91 10.00
CA MET A 51 13.75 6.85 9.14
C MET A 51 13.50 6.29 7.73
N LEU A 52 14.50 5.66 7.11
CA LEU A 52 14.34 4.99 5.81
C LEU A 52 13.34 3.83 5.89
N GLY A 53 13.37 3.07 6.97
CA GLY A 53 12.39 2.01 7.24
C GLY A 53 10.97 2.58 7.32
N THR A 54 10.77 3.66 8.06
CA THR A 54 9.48 4.37 8.14
C THR A 54 9.06 4.95 6.80
N ALA A 55 9.98 5.56 6.04
CA ALA A 55 9.67 6.12 4.73
C ALA A 55 9.26 5.03 3.72
N LEU A 56 9.95 3.89 3.73
CA LEU A 56 9.59 2.74 2.90
C LEU A 56 8.22 2.18 3.26
N SER A 57 7.92 2.03 4.56
CA SER A 57 6.61 1.53 4.99
C SER A 57 5.47 2.48 4.64
N VAL A 58 5.70 3.80 4.74
CA VAL A 58 4.75 4.82 4.29
C VAL A 58 4.56 4.75 2.77
N ASN A 59 5.65 4.64 2.00
CA ASN A 59 5.56 4.52 0.54
C ASN A 59 4.79 3.26 0.12
N LEU A 60 5.06 2.11 0.74
CA LEU A 60 4.30 0.87 0.52
C LEU A 60 2.81 1.06 0.86
N SER A 61 2.50 1.76 1.94
CA SER A 61 1.13 2.08 2.33
C SER A 61 0.43 2.96 1.29
N LEU A 62 1.12 3.98 0.78
CA LEU A 62 0.59 4.85 -0.30
C LEU A 62 0.33 4.07 -1.59
N VAL A 63 1.25 3.18 -1.98
CA VAL A 63 1.07 2.29 -3.14
C VAL A 63 -0.13 1.38 -2.94
N THR A 64 -0.29 0.81 -1.74
CA THR A 64 -1.43 -0.05 -1.39
C THR A 64 -2.76 0.73 -1.46
N LEU A 65 -2.79 1.98 -1.00
CA LEU A 65 -3.96 2.84 -1.10
C LEU A 65 -4.34 3.11 -2.56
N ALA A 66 -3.34 3.44 -3.41
CA ALA A 66 -3.56 3.66 -4.84
C ALA A 66 -4.06 2.38 -5.55
N GLN A 67 -3.52 1.22 -5.17
CA GLN A 67 -4.00 -0.07 -5.66
C GLN A 67 -5.45 -0.34 -5.21
N GLY A 68 -5.77 -0.06 -3.94
CA GLY A 68 -7.13 -0.20 -3.41
C GLY A 68 -8.14 0.68 -4.14
N GLU A 69 -7.76 1.89 -4.54
CA GLU A 69 -8.60 2.76 -5.35
C GLU A 69 -8.80 2.19 -6.77
N THR A 70 -7.75 1.65 -7.38
CA THR A 70 -7.83 1.01 -8.71
C THR A 70 -8.75 -0.21 -8.69
N VAL A 71 -8.64 -1.08 -7.68
CA VAL A 71 -9.51 -2.25 -7.51
C VAL A 71 -10.97 -1.84 -7.33
N LYS A 72 -11.24 -0.80 -6.54
CA LYS A 72 -12.61 -0.25 -6.39
C LYS A 72 -13.18 0.24 -7.72
N ARG A 73 -12.39 0.94 -8.53
CA ARG A 73 -12.80 1.40 -9.87
C ARG A 73 -13.10 0.23 -10.80
N LEU A 74 -12.22 -0.77 -10.87
CA LEU A 74 -12.43 -1.96 -11.69
C LEU A 74 -13.69 -2.75 -11.25
N GLY A 75 -13.88 -2.91 -9.93
CA GLY A 75 -15.07 -3.55 -9.38
C GLY A 75 -16.37 -2.79 -9.71
N ALA A 76 -16.34 -1.46 -9.67
CA ALA A 76 -17.47 -0.62 -10.06
C ALA A 76 -17.83 -0.78 -11.54
N TRP A 77 -16.82 -0.80 -12.44
CA TRP A 77 -17.04 -1.08 -13.87
C TRP A 77 -17.60 -2.49 -14.12
N ALA A 78 -17.06 -3.50 -13.44
CA ALA A 78 -17.55 -4.87 -13.55
C ALA A 78 -19.01 -4.98 -13.10
N ALA A 79 -19.37 -4.36 -11.97
CA ALA A 79 -20.75 -4.34 -11.48
C ALA A 79 -21.71 -3.58 -12.41
N LEU A 80 -21.24 -2.47 -13.02
CA LEU A 80 -22.02 -1.71 -13.99
C LEU A 80 -22.33 -2.53 -15.26
N LEU A 81 -21.42 -3.42 -15.67
CA LEU A 81 -21.64 -4.37 -16.77
C LEU A 81 -22.45 -5.60 -16.35
N ALA A 82 -22.26 -6.08 -15.12
CA ALA A 82 -22.94 -7.27 -14.58
C ALA A 82 -24.45 -7.07 -14.41
N ALA A 83 -24.88 -5.88 -14.01
CA ALA A 83 -26.30 -5.60 -13.78
C ALA A 83 -27.17 -5.71 -15.04
N PRO A 84 -26.89 -5.03 -16.16
CA PRO A 84 -27.67 -5.19 -17.38
C PRO A 84 -27.50 -6.59 -17.96
N THR A 85 -26.31 -7.21 -17.90
CA THR A 85 -26.10 -8.57 -18.41
C THR A 85 -26.94 -9.61 -17.66
N LEU A 86 -27.06 -9.50 -16.33
CA LEU A 86 -27.96 -10.36 -15.54
C LEU A 86 -29.43 -10.17 -15.92
N ILE A 87 -29.87 -8.92 -16.11
CA ILE A 87 -31.26 -8.66 -16.50
C ILE A 87 -31.53 -9.19 -17.92
N THR A 88 -30.61 -8.97 -18.87
CA THR A 88 -30.72 -9.54 -20.22
C THR A 88 -30.63 -11.06 -20.20
N SER A 89 -29.88 -11.66 -19.28
CA SER A 89 -29.79 -13.12 -19.15
C SER A 89 -31.10 -13.70 -18.62
N TRP A 90 -31.72 -13.03 -17.63
CA TRP A 90 -33.01 -13.46 -17.07
C TRP A 90 -34.14 -13.39 -18.10
N TYR A 91 -34.22 -12.27 -18.82
CA TYR A 91 -35.24 -12.06 -19.87
C TYR A 91 -34.88 -12.70 -21.22
N GLY A 92 -33.63 -13.11 -21.42
CA GLY A 92 -33.17 -13.88 -22.59
C GLY A 92 -33.48 -15.38 -22.49
N MET A 93 -33.92 -15.86 -21.32
CA MET A 93 -34.46 -17.20 -21.18
C MET A 93 -35.81 -17.27 -21.91
N ASN A 94 -35.89 -18.13 -22.92
CA ASN A 94 -37.02 -18.31 -23.83
C ASN A 94 -38.22 -18.98 -23.11
N PHE A 95 -38.80 -18.30 -22.12
CA PHE A 95 -40.04 -18.74 -21.48
C PHE A 95 -41.23 -18.32 -22.34
N SER A 96 -41.83 -19.31 -23.01
CA SER A 96 -42.99 -19.18 -23.90
C SER A 96 -44.30 -18.74 -23.20
N HIS A 97 -44.29 -18.55 -21.88
CA HIS A 97 -45.40 -17.99 -21.08
C HIS A 97 -44.86 -17.06 -19.99
N MET A 98 -44.74 -15.77 -20.28
CA MET A 98 -44.69 -14.71 -19.28
C MET A 98 -45.99 -13.90 -19.38
N PRO A 99 -46.94 -14.04 -18.44
CA PRO A 99 -48.25 -13.38 -18.51
C PRO A 99 -48.20 -11.85 -18.43
N GLU A 100 -47.03 -11.27 -18.09
CA GLU A 100 -46.81 -9.81 -18.12
C GLU A 100 -46.49 -9.26 -19.52
N LEU A 101 -46.33 -10.09 -20.57
CA LEU A 101 -45.88 -9.66 -21.90
C LEU A 101 -47.00 -9.53 -22.96
N SER A 102 -48.27 -9.69 -22.58
CA SER A 102 -49.41 -9.60 -23.52
C SER A 102 -49.84 -8.16 -23.84
N GLU A 103 -49.43 -7.20 -23.02
CA GLU A 103 -49.74 -5.79 -23.19
C GLU A 103 -48.61 -5.06 -23.97
N PRO A 104 -48.91 -4.17 -24.95
CA PRO A 104 -47.88 -3.44 -25.70
C PRO A 104 -46.94 -2.59 -24.84
N TRP A 105 -47.34 -2.29 -23.60
CA TRP A 105 -46.60 -1.43 -22.67
C TRP A 105 -45.48 -2.14 -21.90
N SER A 106 -45.48 -3.47 -21.86
CA SER A 106 -44.57 -4.26 -21.03
C SER A 106 -43.11 -4.16 -21.47
N TYR A 107 -42.88 -4.11 -22.78
CA TYR A 107 -41.55 -3.95 -23.38
C TYR A 107 -40.91 -2.59 -23.06
N PRO A 108 -41.60 -1.44 -23.27
CA PRO A 108 -41.08 -0.14 -22.84
C PRO A 108 -40.91 -0.02 -21.32
N LEU A 109 -41.81 -0.61 -20.51
CA LEU A 109 -41.70 -0.57 -19.04
C LEU A 109 -40.44 -1.31 -18.54
N MET A 110 -40.11 -2.45 -19.16
CA MET A 110 -38.90 -3.21 -18.87
C MET A 110 -37.63 -2.43 -19.26
N ILE A 111 -37.62 -1.76 -20.42
CA ILE A 111 -36.50 -0.90 -20.84
C ILE A 111 -36.29 0.24 -19.83
N VAL A 112 -37.38 0.86 -19.36
CA VAL A 112 -37.32 1.91 -18.33
C VAL A 112 -36.84 1.33 -16.99
N GLY A 113 -37.26 0.12 -16.62
CA GLY A 113 -36.80 -0.57 -15.42
C GLY A 113 -35.31 -0.88 -15.44
N VAL A 114 -34.81 -1.46 -16.54
CA VAL A 114 -33.37 -1.72 -16.75
C VAL A 114 -32.59 -0.40 -16.74
N GLY A 115 -33.08 0.61 -17.45
CA GLY A 115 -32.51 1.95 -17.45
C GLY A 115 -32.45 2.54 -16.03
N GLY A 116 -33.51 2.37 -15.25
CA GLY A 116 -33.60 2.78 -13.85
C GLY A 116 -32.59 2.07 -12.96
N VAL A 117 -32.40 0.76 -13.11
CA VAL A 117 -31.40 -0.02 -12.36
C VAL A 117 -29.98 0.41 -12.73
N CYS A 118 -29.69 0.58 -14.02
CA CYS A 118 -28.39 1.10 -14.49
C CYS A 118 -28.12 2.50 -13.96
N VAL A 119 -29.10 3.41 -13.99
CA VAL A 119 -28.98 4.77 -13.45
C VAL A 119 -28.84 4.76 -11.93
N GLY A 120 -29.54 3.85 -11.24
CA GLY A 120 -29.45 3.64 -9.79
C GLY A 120 -28.05 3.19 -9.36
N LEU A 121 -27.51 2.17 -10.01
CA LEU A 121 -26.14 1.69 -9.79
C LEU A 121 -25.10 2.76 -10.14
N TYR A 122 -25.27 3.46 -11.26
CA TYR A 122 -24.40 4.57 -11.64
C TYR A 122 -24.39 5.67 -10.57
N ARG A 123 -25.55 6.06 -10.03
CA ARG A 123 -25.62 7.04 -8.93
C ARG A 123 -25.00 6.53 -7.64
N LEU A 124 -25.16 5.25 -7.31
CA LEU A 124 -24.55 4.63 -6.14
C LEU A 124 -23.03 4.63 -6.23
N PHE A 125 -22.46 4.19 -7.35
CA PHE A 125 -21.01 4.20 -7.57
C PHE A 125 -20.43 5.62 -7.62
N LYS A 126 -21.15 6.57 -8.22
CA LYS A 126 -20.77 7.99 -8.23
C LYS A 126 -20.80 8.63 -6.84
N ARG A 127 -21.79 8.30 -6.01
CA ARG A 127 -21.83 8.76 -4.61
C ARG A 127 -20.74 8.12 -3.75
N ALA A 128 -20.40 6.87 -4.01
CA ALA A 128 -19.34 6.17 -3.30
C ALA A 128 -17.92 6.67 -3.66
N LYS A 129 -17.77 7.55 -4.66
CA LYS A 129 -16.49 7.96 -5.27
C LYS A 129 -15.67 6.77 -5.78
N TRP A 130 -16.35 5.69 -6.18
CA TRP A 130 -15.70 4.51 -6.78
C TRP A 130 -15.62 4.64 -8.30
N LEU A 131 -16.21 5.70 -8.87
CA LEU A 131 -16.10 6.14 -10.24
C LEU A 131 -15.47 7.54 -10.29
#